data_AF-I9LDC9-F1
#
_entry.id   AF-I9LDC9-F1
#
_cell.length_a   1.000
_cell.length_b   1.000
_cell.length_c   1.000
_cell.angle_alpha   90.00
_cell.angle_beta   90.00
_cell.angle_gamma   90.00
#
_symmetry.space_group_name_H-M   'P 1'
#
loop_
_entity.id
_entity.type
_entity.pdbx_description
1 polymer ?
#
loop_
_entity_poly.entity_id
_entity_poly.type
_entity_poly.pdbx_seq_one_letter_code
_entity_poly.pdbx_strand_id
1 'polypeptide(L)' 'MNSKVFVEVTAKHDIYGNVRPMSIEWEDGRVFEVDRLIDVRQAASLKGGGVGYVQSIIMQR' A
#
# COMPACT_ATOMS: atom_id res chain seq x y z
N MET A 1 6.85 -17.68 10.40
CA MET A 1 7.61 -17.07 9.28
C MET A 1 6.75 -15.95 8.71
N ASN A 2 7.17 -14.69 8.86
CA ASN A 2 6.42 -13.54 8.37
C ASN A 2 7.12 -13.02 7.11
N SER A 3 6.89 -13.68 5.98
CA SER A 3 7.56 -13.38 4.72
C SER A 3 7.07 -12.02 4.20
N LYS A 4 7.96 -11.03 4.16
CA LYS A 4 7.66 -9.75 3.50
C LYS A 4 7.71 -9.98 1.99
N VAL A 5 6.59 -9.72 1.31
CA VAL A 5 6.49 -9.78 -0.14
C VAL A 5 6.51 -8.36 -0.68
N PHE A 6 7.20 -8.14 -1.79
CA PHE A 6 7.18 -6.88 -2.52
C PHE A 6 6.27 -7.07 -3.73
N VAL A 7 5.30 -6.17 -3.87
CA VAL A 7 4.21 -6.27 -4.85
C VAL A 7 4.08 -4.98 -5.63
N GLU A 8 3.55 -5.07 -6.83
CA GLU A 8 3.16 -3.88 -7.59
C GLU A 8 1.82 -3.35 -7.04
N VAL A 9 1.69 -2.02 -6.95
CA VAL A 9 0.52 -1.35 -6.40
C VAL A 9 0.07 -0.27 -7.35
N THR A 10 -1.19 -0.34 -7.79
CA THR A 10 -1.83 0.80 -8.47
C THR A 10 -2.40 1.72 -7.40
N ALA A 11 -1.96 2.98 -7.40
CA ALA A 11 -2.41 3.98 -6.43
C ALA A 11 -2.93 5.26 -7.09
N LYS A 12 -4.03 5.79 -6.56
CA LYS A 12 -4.57 7.09 -6.93
C LYS A 12 -3.90 8.18 -6.10
N HIS A 13 -3.37 9.17 -6.81
CA HIS A 13 -2.87 10.41 -6.23
C HIS A 13 -3.92 11.49 -6.41
N ASP A 14 -4.27 12.21 -5.34
CA ASP A 14 -5.17 13.35 -5.43
C ASP A 14 -4.43 14.69 -5.40
N ILE A 15 -5.16 15.78 -5.69
CA ILE A 15 -4.61 17.14 -5.74
C ILE A 15 -4.13 17.66 -4.37
N TYR A 16 -4.52 16.99 -3.29
CA TYR A 16 -4.14 17.35 -1.92
C TYR A 16 -2.90 16.57 -1.44
N GLY A 17 -2.31 15.75 -2.32
CA GLY A 17 -1.13 14.95 -2.02
C GLY A 17 -1.44 13.66 -1.25
N ASN A 18 -2.71 13.24 -1.17
CA ASN A 18 -3.03 11.93 -0.62
C ASN A 18 -2.79 10.85 -1.67
N VAL A 19 -2.22 9.73 -1.21
CA VAL A 19 -2.02 8.53 -2.01
C VAL A 19 -2.95 7.45 -1.47
N ARG A 20 -3.73 6.81 -2.34
CA ARG A 20 -4.63 5.70 -1.96
C ARG A 20 -4.40 4.50 -2.88
N PRO A 21 -4.03 3.32 -2.36
CA PRO A 21 -3.93 2.10 -3.16
C PRO A 21 -5.33 1.68 -3.61
N MET A 22 -5.41 1.24 -4.86
CA MET A 22 -6.64 0.80 -5.52
C MET A 22 -6.61 -0.70 -5.79
N SER A 23 -5.46 -1.22 -6.21
CA SER A 23 -5.25 -2.64 -6.43
C SER A 23 -3.79 -3.04 -6.22
N ILE A 24 -3.57 -4.32 -5.98
CA ILE A 24 -2.27 -4.95 -5.80
C ILE A 24 -2.15 -6.09 -6.80
N GLU A 25 -1.04 -6.12 -7.54
CA GLU A 25 -0.68 -7.26 -8.36
C GLU A 25 0.32 -8.13 -7.61
N TRP A 26 -0.06 -9.39 -7.41
CA TRP A 26 0.76 -10.38 -6.73
C TRP A 26 1.76 -11.02 -7.70
N GLU A 27 2.79 -11.67 -7.17
CA GLU A 27 3.89 -12.24 -7.99
C GLU A 27 3.43 -13.29 -9.01
N ASP A 28 2.24 -13.87 -8.83
CA ASP A 28 1.62 -14.84 -9.74
C ASP A 28 0.71 -14.20 -10.81
N GLY A 29 0.70 -12.86 -10.89
CA GLY A 29 -0.14 -12.08 -11.81
C GLY A 29 -1.59 -11.91 -11.36
N ARG A 30 -1.96 -12.37 -10.15
CA ARG A 30 -3.30 -12.12 -9.60
C ARG A 30 -3.42 -10.68 -9.13
N VAL A 31 -4.50 -10.03 -9.55
CA VAL A 31 -4.83 -8.67 -9.11
C VAL A 31 -5.90 -8.73 -8.03
N PHE A 32 -5.59 -8.10 -6.90
CA PHE A 32 -6.50 -7.96 -5.77
C PHE A 32 -6.94 -6.50 -5.66
N GLU A 33 -8.25 -6.26 -5.72
CA GLU A 33 -8.79 -4.94 -5.47
C GLU A 33 -8.79 -4.62 -3.96
N VAL A 34 -8.52 -3.35 -3.65
CA VAL A 34 -8.53 -2.86 -2.28
C VAL A 34 -9.97 -2.60 -1.86
N ASP A 35 -10.47 -3.40 -0.90
CA ASP A 35 -11.81 -3.26 -0.33
C ASP A 35 -11.94 -1.97 0.50
N ARG A 36 -10.99 -1.80 1.42
CA ARG A 36 -11.06 -0.75 2.42
C ARG A 36 -9.69 -0.38 2.96
N LEU A 37 -9.50 0.93 3.11
CA LEU A 37 -8.41 1.52 3.87
C LEU A 37 -8.75 1.48 5.36
N ILE A 38 -7.96 0.74 6.14
CA ILE A 38 -8.16 0.55 7.58
C ILE A 38 -7.48 1.66 8.39
N ASP A 39 -6.25 2.01 8.01
CA ASP A 39 -5.42 2.93 8.76
C ASP A 39 -4.40 3.62 7.85
N VAL A 40 -4.08 4.88 8.14
CA VAL A 40 -3.04 5.66 7.48
C VAL A 40 -2.26 6.39 8.56
N ARG A 41 -0.97 6.06 8.68
CA ARG A 41 -0.08 6.70 9.65
C ARG A 41 1.23 7.12 9.03
N GLN A 42 1.78 8.21 9.52
CA GLN A 42 3.17 8.57 9.22
C GLN A 42 4.10 7.61 9.93
N ALA A 43 5.10 7.12 9.22
CA ALA A 43 6.18 6.30 9.78
C ALA A 43 7.52 6.82 9.29
N ALA A 44 8.52 6.76 10.16
CA ALA A 44 9.89 7.04 9.76
C ALA A 44 10.33 6.04 8.69
N SER A 45 10.87 6.54 7.58
CA SER A 45 11.44 5.69 6.53
C SER A 45 12.71 5.03 7.07
N LEU A 46 12.62 3.71 7.29
CA LEU A 46 13.70 2.89 7.85
C LEU A 46 14.99 2.85 7.00
N LYS A 47 14.95 3.34 5.75
CA LYS A 47 16.08 3.26 4.82
C LYS A 47 16.73 4.60 4.43
N GLY A 48 16.13 5.76 4.75
CA GLY A 48 16.62 7.03 4.18
C GLY A 48 16.35 8.30 4.97
N GLY A 49 15.93 8.22 6.24
CA GLY A 49 15.71 9.41 7.08
C GLY A 49 14.52 10.29 6.66
N GLY A 50 13.72 9.88 5.66
CA GLY A 50 12.50 10.57 5.24
C GLY A 50 11.26 10.17 6.04
N VAL A 51 10.19 10.95 5.93
CA VAL A 51 8.86 10.60 6.44
C VAL A 51 8.10 9.87 5.33
N GLY A 52 7.60 8.67 5.61
CA GLY A 52 6.74 7.90 4.71
C GLY A 52 5.36 7.69 5.29
N TYR A 53 4.40 7.29 4.46
CA TYR A 53 3.09 6.83 4.93
C TYR A 53 3.06 5.31 4.95
N VAL A 54 2.53 4.76 6.03
CA VAL A 54 2.17 3.35 6.13
C VAL A 54 0.65 3.27 6.08
N GLN A 55 0.15 2.45 5.17
CA GLN A 55 -1.27 2.27 4.94
C GLN A 55 -1.62 0.80 5.16
N SER A 56 -2.63 0.57 5.99
CA SER A 56 -3.18 -0.76 6.24
C SER A 56 -4.46 -0.91 5.44
N ILE A 57 -4.56 -1.97 4.65
CA ILE A 57 -5.70 -2.22 3.75
C ILE A 57 -6.18 -3.66 3.88
N ILE A 58 -7.47 -3.87 3.57
CA ILE A 58 -8.04 -5.19 3.31
C ILE A 58 -8.20 -5.35 1.80
N MET A 59 -7.89 -6.53 1.30
CA MET A 59 -8.05 -6.92 -0.10
C MET A 59 -9.29 -7.81 -0.24
N GLN A 60 -9.95 -7.75 -1.38
CA GLN A 60 -11.00 -8.72 -1.72
C GLN A 60 -10.39 -10.13 -1.80
N ARG A 61 -11.17 -11.15 -1.41
CA ARG A 61 -10.72 -12.54 -1.39
C ARG A 61 -10.80 -13.20 -2.77
#